data_AF-A0A9P5V9H4-F1
#
_entry.id   AF-A0A9P5V9H4-F1
#
_cell.length_a   1.000
_cell.length_b   1.000
_cell.length_c   1.000
_cell.angle_alpha   90.00
_cell.angle_beta   90.00
_cell.angle_gamma   90.00
#
_symmetry.space_group_name_H-M   'P 1'
#
loop_
_entity.id
_entity.type
_entity.pdbx_description
1 polymer ?
#
loop_
_entity_poly.entity_id
_entity_poly.type
_entity_poly.pdbx_seq_one_letter_code
_entity_poly.pdbx_strand_id
1 'polypeptide(L)'
;MSFRLPKFPMITIFHNPSLKTSTEALSLLQKTSRRYNFEIDLIQSNKQPPTHQQVANIVEYLGNGSIDEGLAQVLVPEVEKKPSTVAEVQEILDRNPKYLRKPLLVDWNRGKALIADPPKRVFEMVKGAYEERLNSRRSELSSRPLRRLKKLLRNRKKLKKNSTRSKKGYKEMFPEKKDPQQWIHATKKRLDEKKQLINELELELNWYRLVHSGIGIGVESEEAETMKNLLKVKS
;
A
#
# COMPACT_ATOMS: atom_id res chain seq x y z
N MET A 1 27.69 -9.17 -1.62
CA MET A 1 26.60 -8.88 -2.59
C MET A 1 25.61 -7.94 -1.91
N SER A 2 25.25 -6.82 -2.54
CA SER A 2 24.28 -5.88 -1.99
C SER A 2 22.85 -6.35 -2.28
N PHE A 3 22.16 -6.89 -1.29
CA PHE A 3 20.72 -7.10 -1.37
C PHE A 3 20.02 -5.74 -1.32
N ARG A 4 19.58 -5.25 -2.47
CA ARG A 4 18.66 -4.11 -2.53
C ARG A 4 17.27 -4.67 -2.23
N LEU A 5 16.68 -4.25 -1.12
CA LEU A 5 15.28 -4.53 -0.85
C LEU A 5 14.43 -3.98 -2.02
N PRO A 6 13.45 -4.75 -2.52
CA PRO A 6 12.57 -4.27 -3.59
C PRO A 6 11.88 -2.99 -3.14
N LYS A 7 11.79 -2.03 -4.06
CA LYS A 7 11.26 -0.67 -3.79
C LYS A 7 9.76 -0.68 -3.48
N PHE A 8 9.07 -1.78 -3.81
CA PHE A 8 7.64 -1.97 -3.63
C PHE A 8 7.35 -3.34 -3.01
N PRO A 9 6.27 -3.47 -2.22
CA PRO A 9 5.82 -4.78 -1.77
C PRO A 9 5.49 -5.66 -2.99
N MET A 10 5.83 -6.94 -2.91
CA MET A 10 5.64 -7.93 -3.98
C MET A 10 4.68 -9.01 -3.52
N ILE A 11 3.65 -9.29 -4.31
CA ILE A 11 2.68 -10.35 -4.07
C ILE A 11 2.81 -11.38 -5.18
N THR A 12 3.10 -12.62 -4.80
CA THR A 12 3.15 -13.75 -5.73
C THR A 12 1.75 -14.36 -5.85
N ILE A 13 1.35 -14.71 -7.08
CA ILE A 13 0.12 -15.46 -7.35
C ILE A 13 0.44 -16.76 -8.09
N PHE A 14 0.00 -17.87 -7.52
CA PHE A 14 -0.01 -19.19 -8.13
C PHE A 14 -1.28 -19.33 -8.97
N HIS A 15 -1.11 -19.23 -10.28
CA HIS A 15 -2.20 -19.09 -11.24
C HIS A 15 -2.32 -20.31 -12.16
N ASN A 16 -3.57 -20.72 -12.42
CA ASN A 16 -3.92 -21.62 -13.50
C ASN A 16 -4.83 -20.88 -14.53
N PRO A 17 -4.42 -20.74 -15.80
CA PRO A 17 -5.22 -20.05 -16.82
C PRO A 17 -6.49 -20.81 -17.20
N SER A 18 -6.55 -22.12 -16.95
CA SER A 18 -7.74 -22.94 -17.23
C SER A 18 -8.85 -22.73 -16.20
N LEU A 19 -8.56 -22.14 -15.03
CA LEU A 19 -9.54 -21.92 -13.98
C LEU A 19 -10.08 -20.48 -14.03
N LYS A 20 -11.40 -20.34 -14.20
CA LYS A 20 -12.07 -19.02 -14.26
C LYS A 20 -11.81 -18.19 -13.00
N THR A 21 -11.97 -18.79 -11.81
CA THR A 21 -11.69 -18.15 -10.51
C THR A 21 -10.28 -17.58 -10.44
N SER A 22 -9.30 -18.33 -10.95
CA SER A 22 -7.90 -17.94 -11.00
C SER A 22 -7.63 -16.78 -11.97
N THR A 23 -8.29 -16.76 -13.14
CA THR A 23 -8.20 -15.62 -14.08
C THR A 23 -8.87 -14.35 -13.54
N GLU A 24 -10.02 -14.49 -12.87
CA GLU A 24 -10.71 -13.37 -12.23
C GLU A 24 -9.87 -12.78 -11.09
N ALA A 25 -9.31 -13.62 -10.22
CA ALA A 25 -8.44 -13.19 -9.13
C ALA A 25 -7.20 -12.44 -9.65
N LEU A 26 -6.56 -12.95 -10.72
CA LEU A 26 -5.44 -12.27 -11.36
C LEU A 26 -5.85 -10.89 -11.90
N SER A 27 -7.02 -10.78 -12.54
CA SER A 27 -7.51 -9.50 -13.07
C SER A 27 -7.78 -8.47 -11.96
N LEU A 28 -8.30 -8.92 -10.80
CA LEU A 28 -8.51 -8.07 -9.63
C LEU A 28 -7.18 -7.64 -9.00
N LEU A 29 -6.22 -8.55 -8.93
CA LEU A 29 -4.89 -8.25 -8.41
C LEU A 29 -4.17 -7.21 -9.29
N GLN A 30 -4.24 -7.36 -10.62
CA GLN A 30 -3.67 -6.37 -11.56
C GLN A 30 -4.32 -4.99 -11.44
N LYS A 31 -5.66 -4.93 -11.31
CA LYS A 31 -6.38 -3.66 -11.10
C LYS A 31 -5.96 -2.98 -9.79
N THR A 32 -5.77 -3.77 -8.72
CA THR A 32 -5.40 -3.24 -7.41
C THR A 32 -3.92 -2.87 -7.32
N SER A 33 -3.03 -3.59 -8.00
CA SER A 33 -1.59 -3.27 -8.09
C SER A 33 -1.36 -1.84 -8.59
N ARG A 34 -2.08 -1.41 -9.63
CA ARG A 34 -2.02 -0.03 -10.15
C ARG A 34 -2.50 1.01 -9.14
N ARG A 35 -3.43 0.65 -8.26
CA ARG A 35 -4.01 1.55 -7.26
C ARG A 35 -3.12 1.71 -6.03
N TYR A 36 -2.47 0.63 -5.61
CA TYR A 36 -1.72 0.57 -4.34
C TYR A 36 -0.20 0.48 -4.51
N ASN A 37 0.29 0.51 -5.75
CA ASN A 37 1.72 0.49 -6.12
C ASN A 37 2.48 -0.68 -5.47
N PHE A 38 2.07 -1.90 -5.84
CA PHE A 38 2.77 -3.14 -5.51
C PHE A 38 3.06 -3.95 -6.77
N GLU A 39 4.10 -4.77 -6.72
CA GLU A 39 4.52 -5.64 -7.83
C GLU A 39 3.83 -7.00 -7.73
N ILE A 40 3.51 -7.58 -8.89
CA ILE A 40 2.89 -8.91 -8.97
C ILE A 40 3.90 -9.86 -9.58
N ASP A 41 4.17 -10.93 -8.86
CA ASP A 41 4.94 -12.06 -9.36
C ASP A 41 3.97 -13.19 -9.75
N LEU A 42 4.02 -13.62 -11.01
CA LEU A 42 3.06 -14.58 -11.57
C LEU A 42 3.76 -15.91 -11.79
N ILE A 43 3.34 -16.91 -11.03
CA ILE A 43 3.85 -18.27 -11.16
C ILE A 43 2.76 -19.16 -11.74
N GLN A 44 3.04 -19.74 -12.91
CA GLN A 44 2.19 -20.76 -13.51
C GLN A 44 2.49 -22.10 -12.83
N SER A 45 1.72 -22.45 -11.80
CA SER A 45 1.99 -23.63 -10.95
C SER A 45 2.03 -24.95 -11.71
N ASN A 46 1.39 -25.04 -12.89
CA ASN A 46 1.41 -26.24 -13.72
C ASN A 46 2.75 -26.46 -14.42
N LYS A 47 3.55 -25.40 -14.60
CA LYS A 47 4.87 -25.44 -15.23
C LYS A 47 6.00 -25.42 -14.21
N GLN A 48 5.78 -24.70 -13.11
CA GLN A 48 6.76 -24.52 -12.05
C GLN A 48 6.08 -24.85 -10.71
N PRO A 49 6.27 -26.07 -10.18
CA PRO A 49 5.81 -26.39 -8.84
C PRO A 49 6.59 -25.54 -7.81
N PRO A 50 5.98 -25.22 -6.66
CA PRO A 50 6.69 -24.57 -5.57
C PRO A 50 7.81 -25.46 -5.03
N THR A 51 8.92 -24.84 -4.66
CA THR A 51 10.04 -25.52 -3.99
C THR A 51 9.67 -25.95 -2.57
N HIS A 52 10.40 -26.92 -1.99
CA HIS A 52 10.16 -27.41 -0.64
C HIS A 52 10.09 -26.30 0.42
N GLN A 53 10.99 -25.32 0.33
CA GLN A 53 10.98 -24.16 1.24
C GLN A 53 9.74 -23.27 1.02
N GLN A 54 9.34 -23.07 -0.24
CA GLN A 54 8.12 -22.31 -0.54
C GLN A 54 6.88 -23.02 -0.01
N VAL A 55 6.79 -24.35 -0.13
CA VAL A 55 5.66 -25.13 0.41
C VAL A 55 5.58 -25.03 1.92
N ALA A 56 6.71 -25.16 2.63
CA ALA A 56 6.76 -24.99 4.09
C ALA A 56 6.22 -23.62 4.52
N ASN A 57 6.74 -22.55 3.91
CA ASN A 57 6.30 -21.18 4.19
C ASN A 57 4.82 -20.97 3.84
N ILE A 58 4.34 -21.51 2.72
CA ILE A 58 2.94 -21.39 2.30
C ILE A 58 2.01 -22.05 3.33
N VAL A 59 2.35 -23.27 3.79
CA VAL A 59 1.56 -23.98 4.80
C VAL A 59 1.49 -23.16 6.09
N GLU A 60 2.62 -22.67 6.58
CA GLU A 60 2.69 -21.83 7.78
C GLU A 60 1.84 -20.56 7.63
N TYR A 61 1.95 -19.88 6.50
CA TYR A 61 1.23 -18.63 6.24
C TYR A 61 -0.27 -18.81 6.03
N LEU A 62 -0.71 -19.96 5.50
CA LEU A 62 -2.14 -20.27 5.33
C LEU A 62 -2.83 -20.58 6.65
N GLY A 63 -2.11 -21.20 7.58
CA GLY A 63 -2.61 -21.52 8.91
C GLY A 63 -2.41 -20.41 9.94
N ASN A 64 -1.95 -19.22 9.54
CA ASN A 64 -1.59 -18.13 10.46
C ASN A 64 -0.69 -18.61 11.62
N GLY A 65 0.27 -19.50 11.34
CA GLY A 65 1.15 -20.13 12.33
C GLY A 65 0.70 -21.51 12.82
N SER A 66 -0.53 -21.95 12.52
CA SER A 66 -1.00 -23.32 12.78
C SER A 66 -0.67 -24.23 11.60
N ILE A 67 0.21 -25.21 11.81
CA ILE A 67 0.61 -26.15 10.75
C ILE A 67 -0.58 -26.98 10.27
N ASP A 68 -1.40 -27.49 11.19
CA ASP A 68 -2.55 -28.34 10.86
C ASP A 68 -3.58 -27.62 9.98
N GLU A 69 -3.87 -26.35 10.28
CA GLU A 69 -4.77 -25.53 9.48
C GLU A 69 -4.19 -25.23 8.10
N GLY A 70 -2.87 -25.04 8.01
CA GLY A 70 -2.16 -24.84 6.76
C GLY A 70 -2.21 -26.08 5.86
N LEU A 71 -1.92 -27.26 6.43
CA LEU A 71 -1.93 -28.55 5.73
C LEU A 71 -3.33 -28.87 5.19
N ALA A 72 -4.38 -28.58 5.95
CA ALA A 72 -5.76 -28.79 5.54
C ALA A 72 -6.20 -27.88 4.37
N GLN A 73 -5.54 -26.73 4.20
CA GLN A 73 -5.92 -25.72 3.21
C GLN A 73 -5.07 -25.74 1.94
N VAL A 74 -3.81 -26.18 1.99
CA VAL A 74 -2.85 -26.04 0.89
C VAL A 74 -3.20 -26.91 -0.33
N LEU A 75 -3.81 -28.07 -0.10
CA LEU A 75 -4.22 -29.01 -1.15
C LEU A 75 -5.72 -28.90 -1.47
N VAL A 76 -6.09 -29.34 -2.67
CA VAL A 76 -7.50 -29.52 -3.06
C VAL A 76 -8.16 -30.62 -2.22
N PRO A 77 -9.47 -30.54 -1.94
CA PRO A 77 -10.17 -31.53 -1.12
C PRO A 77 -10.26 -32.92 -1.79
N GLU A 78 -9.97 -33.01 -3.10
CA GLU A 78 -9.99 -34.23 -3.90
C GLU A 78 -8.79 -35.17 -3.63
N VAL A 79 -7.79 -34.72 -2.87
CA VAL A 79 -6.65 -35.57 -2.51
C VAL A 79 -7.11 -36.60 -1.48
N GLU A 80 -7.05 -37.88 -1.87
CA GLU A 80 -7.47 -39.01 -1.02
C GLU A 80 -6.67 -39.09 0.30
N LYS A 81 -5.35 -38.88 0.22
CA LYS A 81 -4.47 -38.87 1.38
C LYS A 81 -4.31 -37.43 1.92
N LYS A 82 -4.94 -37.15 3.06
CA LYS A 82 -4.70 -35.91 3.80
C LYS A 82 -3.26 -35.93 4.36
N PRO A 83 -2.41 -34.96 4.00
CA PRO A 83 -1.04 -34.92 4.50
C PRO A 83 -1.04 -34.54 5.98
N SER A 84 -0.20 -35.23 6.74
CA SER A 84 0.07 -34.98 8.16
C SER A 84 1.32 -34.12 8.36
N THR A 85 2.18 -34.02 7.35
CA THR A 85 3.42 -33.24 7.39
C THR A 85 3.63 -32.44 6.12
N VAL A 86 4.46 -31.40 6.21
CA VAL A 86 4.86 -30.58 5.06
C VAL A 86 5.60 -31.40 4.00
N ALA A 87 6.40 -32.38 4.42
CA ALA A 87 7.12 -33.28 3.51
C ALA A 87 6.13 -34.10 2.66
N GLU A 88 5.05 -34.60 3.26
CA GLU A 88 4.00 -35.31 2.51
C GLU A 88 3.29 -34.40 1.52
N VAL A 89 3.04 -33.12 1.87
CA VAL A 89 2.51 -32.13 0.92
C VAL A 89 3.44 -32.00 -0.28
N GLN A 90 4.75 -31.87 -0.04
CA GLN A 90 5.73 -31.76 -1.11
C GLN A 90 5.71 -32.99 -2.01
N GLU A 91 5.73 -34.19 -1.45
CA GLU A 91 5.67 -35.43 -2.24
C GLU A 91 4.42 -35.50 -3.13
N ILE A 92 3.27 -35.07 -2.61
CA ILE A 92 2.01 -35.02 -3.37
C ILE A 92 2.13 -34.00 -4.52
N LEU A 93 2.72 -32.83 -4.26
CA LEU A 93 2.89 -31.77 -5.26
C LEU A 93 3.94 -32.10 -6.33
N ASP A 94 5.02 -32.80 -5.95
CA ASP A 94 6.05 -33.27 -6.88
C ASP A 94 5.50 -34.33 -7.84
N ARG A 95 4.64 -35.23 -7.33
CA ARG A 95 3.95 -36.23 -8.17
C ARG A 95 2.89 -35.57 -9.05
N ASN A 96 2.13 -34.62 -8.52
CA ASN A 96 1.08 -33.96 -9.27
C ASN A 96 0.84 -32.51 -8.79
N PRO A 97 1.41 -31.51 -9.48
CA PRO A 97 1.30 -30.10 -9.10
C PRO A 97 -0.12 -29.52 -9.32
N LYS A 98 -1.04 -30.31 -9.86
CA LYS A 98 -2.46 -29.91 -9.99
C LYS A 98 -3.15 -29.85 -8.63
N TYR A 99 -2.69 -30.61 -7.65
CA TYR A 99 -3.32 -30.69 -6.32
C TYR A 99 -3.11 -29.46 -5.44
N LEU A 100 -2.18 -28.56 -5.79
CA LEU A 100 -2.07 -27.27 -5.11
C LEU A 100 -3.36 -26.48 -5.33
N ARG A 101 -3.97 -25.97 -4.25
CA ARG A 101 -5.15 -25.11 -4.37
C ARG A 101 -4.80 -23.79 -5.06
N LYS A 102 -5.67 -23.37 -5.97
CA LYS A 102 -5.50 -22.17 -6.81
C LYS A 102 -6.84 -21.43 -6.90
N PRO A 103 -6.85 -20.09 -7.00
CA PRO A 103 -5.70 -19.19 -6.96
C PRO A 103 -5.15 -19.00 -5.54
N LEU A 104 -3.85 -19.20 -5.37
CA LEU A 104 -3.15 -18.97 -4.10
C LEU A 104 -2.30 -17.70 -4.22
N LEU A 105 -2.50 -16.76 -3.31
CA LEU A 105 -1.70 -15.55 -3.19
C LEU A 105 -0.76 -15.67 -2.01
N VAL A 106 0.48 -15.21 -2.17
CA VAL A 106 1.49 -15.22 -1.13
C VAL A 106 2.17 -13.86 -1.07
N ASP A 107 2.18 -13.25 0.11
CA ASP A 107 2.97 -12.07 0.42
C ASP A 107 4.14 -12.50 1.31
N TRP A 108 5.29 -12.71 0.67
CA TRP A 108 6.51 -13.16 1.33
C TRP A 108 7.06 -12.14 2.33
N ASN A 109 6.77 -10.85 2.14
CA ASN A 109 7.28 -9.81 3.03
C ASN A 109 6.52 -9.80 4.36
N ARG A 110 5.23 -10.14 4.32
CA ARG A 110 4.32 -10.08 5.47
C ARG A 110 4.10 -11.44 6.12
N GLY A 111 4.62 -12.51 5.52
CA GLY A 111 4.38 -13.88 5.96
C GLY A 111 2.91 -14.27 5.89
N LYS A 112 2.21 -13.88 4.81
CA LYS A 112 0.78 -14.16 4.65
C LYS A 112 0.49 -14.88 3.34
N ALA A 113 -0.41 -15.85 3.41
CA ALA A 113 -0.91 -16.56 2.25
C ALA A 113 -2.44 -16.62 2.31
N LEU A 114 -3.08 -16.65 1.14
CA LEU A 114 -4.53 -16.62 1.04
C LEU A 114 -4.98 -17.36 -0.22
N ILE A 115 -5.99 -18.22 -0.07
CA ILE A 115 -6.67 -18.83 -1.21
C ILE A 115 -7.79 -17.88 -1.62
N ALA A 116 -7.69 -17.33 -2.83
CA ALA A 116 -8.69 -16.41 -3.38
C ALA A 116 -9.82 -17.16 -4.09
N ASP A 117 -10.45 -18.06 -3.33
CA ASP A 117 -11.71 -18.68 -3.69
C ASP A 117 -12.73 -18.37 -2.57
N PRO A 118 -13.66 -17.41 -2.78
CA PRO A 118 -13.94 -16.69 -4.03
C PRO A 118 -12.89 -15.63 -4.42
N PRO A 119 -12.80 -15.22 -5.70
CA PRO A 119 -11.79 -14.27 -6.22
C PRO A 119 -11.73 -12.91 -5.51
N LYS A 120 -12.84 -12.47 -4.89
CA LYS A 120 -12.91 -11.20 -4.15
C LYS A 120 -11.98 -11.16 -2.92
N ARG A 121 -11.58 -12.32 -2.38
CA ARG A 121 -10.65 -12.38 -1.24
C ARG A 121 -9.29 -11.74 -1.54
N VAL A 122 -8.93 -11.52 -2.81
CA VAL A 122 -7.77 -10.69 -3.20
C VAL A 122 -7.75 -9.35 -2.46
N PHE A 123 -8.90 -8.73 -2.21
CA PHE A 123 -8.97 -7.45 -1.50
C PHE A 123 -8.50 -7.55 -0.04
N GLU A 124 -8.64 -8.70 0.62
CA GLU A 124 -8.16 -8.94 1.99
C GLU A 124 -6.62 -8.88 2.04
N MET A 125 -5.97 -9.56 1.09
CA MET A 125 -4.52 -9.55 0.95
C MET A 125 -4.00 -8.13 0.71
N VAL A 126 -4.59 -7.42 -0.26
CA VAL A 126 -4.18 -6.07 -0.66
C VAL A 126 -4.43 -5.04 0.43
N LYS A 127 -5.59 -5.11 1.12
CA LYS A 127 -5.91 -4.20 2.23
C LYS A 127 -4.84 -4.26 3.31
N GLY A 128 -4.43 -5.48 3.69
CA GLY A 128 -3.38 -5.66 4.66
C GLY A 128 -2.03 -5.06 4.21
N ALA A 129 -1.64 -5.26 2.94
CA ALA A 129 -0.38 -4.73 2.42
C ALA A 129 -0.37 -3.19 2.40
N TYR A 130 -1.53 -2.60 2.13
CA TYR A 130 -1.72 -1.15 2.18
C TYR A 130 -1.65 -0.60 3.62
N GLU A 131 -2.33 -1.23 4.58
CA GLU A 131 -2.34 -0.80 5.98
C GLU A 131 -0.95 -0.83 6.61
N GLU A 132 -0.15 -1.84 6.32
CA GLU A 132 1.21 -1.95 6.85
C GLU A 132 2.15 -0.88 6.29
N ARG A 133 2.02 -0.58 5.00
CA ARG A 133 2.71 0.56 4.37
C ARG A 133 2.28 1.89 4.99
N LEU A 134 0.98 2.06 5.29
CA LEU A 134 0.48 3.24 5.97
C LEU A 134 1.04 3.35 7.39
N ASN A 135 1.09 2.25 8.14
CA ASN A 135 1.62 2.23 9.50
C ASN A 135 3.12 2.52 9.54
N SER A 136 3.89 1.97 8.60
CA SER A 136 5.32 2.27 8.44
C SER A 136 5.55 3.75 8.12
N ARG A 137 4.71 4.35 7.27
CA ARG A 137 4.76 5.80 7.02
C ARG A 137 4.35 6.63 8.23
N ARG A 138 3.35 6.19 9.01
CA ARG A 138 2.92 6.86 10.24
C ARG A 138 4.05 6.94 11.26
N SER A 139 4.78 5.85 11.48
CA SER A 139 5.93 5.82 12.41
C SER A 139 7.13 6.63 11.89
N GLU A 140 7.38 6.64 10.58
CA GLU A 140 8.37 7.54 9.96
C GLU A 140 7.99 9.02 10.08
N LEU A 141 6.69 9.35 9.99
CA LEU A 141 6.19 10.71 10.09
C LEU A 141 6.14 11.20 11.55
N SER A 142 5.82 10.34 12.51
CA SER A 142 5.85 10.69 13.93
C SER A 142 7.28 10.87 14.46
N SER A 143 8.24 10.13 13.91
CA SER A 143 9.67 10.27 14.22
C SER A 143 10.34 11.47 13.53
N ARG A 144 9.69 12.11 12.54
CA ARG A 144 10.20 13.35 11.94
C ARG A 144 10.04 14.51 12.93
N PRO A 145 11.11 15.26 13.24
CA PRO A 145 11.05 16.32 14.22
C PRO A 145 10.00 17.37 13.82
N LEU A 146 8.97 17.51 14.66
CA LEU A 146 7.80 18.41 14.55
C LEU A 146 8.15 19.86 14.18
N ARG A 147 9.41 20.28 14.35
CA ARG A 147 9.95 21.58 13.90
C ARG A 147 9.80 21.79 12.40
N ARG A 148 9.95 20.73 11.58
CA ARG A 148 9.87 20.85 10.10
C ARG A 148 8.41 20.99 9.62
N LEU A 149 7.49 20.23 10.20
CA LEU A 149 6.04 20.32 9.94
C LEU A 149 5.45 21.66 10.40
N LYS A 150 5.81 22.14 11.60
CA LYS A 150 5.44 23.49 12.08
C LYS A 150 5.99 24.61 11.16
N LYS A 151 7.20 24.45 10.61
CA LYS A 151 7.80 25.39 9.66
C LYS A 151 7.07 25.39 8.30
N LEU A 152 6.68 24.22 7.79
CA LEU A 152 5.90 24.10 6.54
C LEU A 152 4.49 24.70 6.68
N LEU A 153 3.81 24.46 7.81
CA LEU A 153 2.49 25.04 8.09
C LEU A 153 2.54 26.57 8.28
N ARG A 154 3.59 27.10 8.94
CA ARG A 154 3.83 28.56 9.00
C ARG A 154 4.10 29.17 7.63
N ASN A 155 4.83 28.46 6.76
CA ASN A 155 5.08 28.91 5.39
C ASN A 155 3.81 28.90 4.52
N ARG A 156 2.89 27.94 4.72
CA ARG A 156 1.58 27.92 4.04
C ARG A 156 0.73 29.15 4.36
N LYS A 157 0.74 29.65 5.62
CA LYS A 157 0.04 30.89 6.02
C LYS A 157 0.64 32.14 5.35
N LYS A 158 1.96 32.22 5.22
CA LYS A 158 2.64 33.32 4.50
C LYS A 158 2.35 33.29 2.99
N LEU A 159 2.23 32.08 2.41
CA LEU A 159 1.92 31.90 0.98
C LEU A 159 0.49 32.36 0.61
N LYS A 160 -0.52 32.13 1.46
CA LYS A 160 -1.88 32.64 1.23
C LYS A 160 -1.96 34.17 1.32
N LYS A 161 -1.19 34.81 2.21
CA LYS A 161 -1.10 36.28 2.31
C LYS A 161 -0.36 36.93 1.13
N ASN A 162 0.61 36.23 0.52
CA ASN A 162 1.39 36.79 -0.59
C ASN A 162 0.75 36.57 -1.96
N SER A 163 -0.11 35.56 -2.11
CA SER A 163 -0.88 35.33 -3.35
C SER A 163 -1.90 36.45 -3.62
N THR A 164 -2.49 37.06 -2.59
CA THR A 164 -3.42 38.19 -2.75
C THR A 164 -2.75 39.53 -3.05
N ARG A 165 -1.42 39.66 -2.82
CA ARG A 165 -0.63 40.87 -3.10
C ARG A 165 -0.01 40.89 -4.50
N SER A 166 -0.06 39.78 -5.25
CA SER A 166 0.80 39.54 -6.42
C SER A 166 0.35 40.18 -7.74
N LYS A 167 -0.82 40.82 -7.83
CA LYS A 167 -1.20 41.56 -9.06
C LYS A 167 -0.77 43.03 -9.06
N LYS A 168 -0.57 43.65 -7.89
CA LYS A 168 -0.25 45.08 -7.77
C LYS A 168 1.26 45.37 -7.71
N GLY A 169 2.08 44.43 -7.20
CA GLY A 169 3.50 44.69 -6.90
C GLY A 169 4.51 44.47 -8.03
N TYR A 170 4.13 43.96 -9.21
CA TYR A 170 5.12 43.63 -10.25
C TYR A 170 5.68 44.87 -10.97
N LYS A 171 4.85 45.92 -11.15
CA LYS A 171 5.29 47.19 -11.75
C LYS A 171 6.09 48.08 -10.78
N GLU A 172 5.91 47.91 -9.47
CA GLU A 172 6.55 48.75 -8.44
C GLU A 172 7.92 48.22 -7.99
N MET A 173 8.19 46.90 -8.08
CA MET A 173 9.39 46.31 -7.45
C MET A 173 10.58 46.06 -8.38
N PHE A 174 10.41 45.99 -9.70
CA PHE A 174 11.51 45.68 -10.62
C PHE A 174 11.38 46.39 -11.97
N PRO A 175 11.73 47.68 -12.07
CA PRO A 175 11.69 48.42 -13.34
C PRO A 175 12.72 47.92 -14.38
N GLU A 176 13.73 47.13 -13.99
CA GLU A 176 14.92 46.88 -14.83
C GLU A 176 15.16 45.42 -15.28
N LYS A 177 14.27 44.44 -15.04
CA LYS A 177 14.50 43.05 -15.52
C LYS A 177 13.82 42.72 -16.84
N LYS A 178 14.64 42.23 -17.77
CA LYS A 178 14.48 42.25 -19.22
C LYS A 178 13.72 41.12 -19.90
N ASP A 179 13.02 40.22 -19.19
CA ASP A 179 12.11 39.31 -19.91
C ASP A 179 10.92 38.80 -19.08
N PRO A 180 9.70 39.34 -19.32
CA PRO A 180 8.50 38.95 -18.60
C PRO A 180 8.19 37.46 -18.69
N GLN A 181 8.54 36.81 -19.82
CA GLN A 181 8.18 35.41 -20.07
C GLN A 181 8.94 34.41 -19.20
N GLN A 182 10.23 34.64 -18.94
CA GLN A 182 11.02 33.75 -18.06
C GLN A 182 10.52 33.81 -16.61
N TRP A 183 10.09 34.99 -16.15
CA TRP A 183 9.48 35.13 -14.83
C TRP A 183 8.10 34.47 -14.76
N ILE A 184 7.26 34.63 -15.78
CA ILE A 184 5.95 33.95 -15.87
C ILE A 184 6.14 32.43 -15.85
N HIS A 185 7.15 31.90 -16.56
CA HIS A 185 7.44 30.47 -16.57
C HIS A 185 7.95 29.97 -15.21
N ALA A 186 8.88 30.67 -14.58
CA ALA A 186 9.39 30.32 -13.25
C ALA A 186 8.32 30.43 -12.15
N THR A 187 7.41 31.40 -12.26
CA THR A 187 6.29 31.54 -11.32
C THR A 187 5.21 30.50 -11.55
N LYS A 188 4.88 30.14 -12.80
CA LYS A 188 4.00 29.00 -13.12
C LYS A 188 4.57 27.70 -12.59
N LYS A 189 5.84 27.40 -12.84
CA LYS A 189 6.51 26.20 -12.30
C LYS A 189 6.46 26.14 -10.77
N ARG A 190 6.78 27.25 -10.10
CA ARG A 190 6.66 27.35 -8.62
C ARG A 190 5.22 27.27 -8.13
N LEU A 191 4.25 27.68 -8.93
CA LEU A 191 2.82 27.60 -8.60
C LEU A 191 2.33 26.16 -8.73
N ASP A 192 2.79 25.43 -9.75
CA ASP A 192 2.41 24.04 -10.00
C ASP A 192 3.06 23.08 -9.01
N GLU A 193 4.33 23.29 -8.67
CA GLU A 193 5.00 22.60 -7.54
C GLU A 193 4.26 22.87 -6.21
N LYS A 194 3.77 24.10 -6.00
CA LYS A 194 2.97 24.44 -4.81
C LYS A 194 1.57 23.86 -4.84
N LYS A 195 0.93 23.72 -6.00
CA LYS A 195 -0.37 23.05 -6.15
C LYS A 195 -0.24 21.56 -5.88
N GLN A 196 0.85 20.92 -6.32
CA GLN A 196 1.15 19.53 -5.99
C GLN A 196 1.31 19.34 -4.47
N LEU A 197 2.08 20.20 -3.80
CA LEU A 197 2.21 20.17 -2.34
C LEU A 197 0.89 20.45 -1.60
N ILE A 198 0.03 21.32 -2.15
CA ILE A 198 -1.30 21.58 -1.57
C ILE A 198 -2.22 20.36 -1.74
N ASN A 199 -2.20 19.70 -2.90
CA ASN A 199 -2.94 18.46 -3.13
C ASN A 199 -2.45 17.34 -2.21
N GLU A 200 -1.12 17.20 -2.02
CA GLU A 200 -0.56 16.23 -1.07
C GLU A 200 -1.03 16.53 0.37
N LEU A 201 -0.99 17.80 0.79
CA LEU A 201 -1.48 18.21 2.11
C LEU A 201 -2.99 18.10 2.28
N GLU A 202 -3.77 18.26 1.21
CA GLU A 202 -5.22 18.08 1.22
C GLU A 202 -5.59 16.61 1.28
N LEU A 203 -4.84 15.73 0.60
CA LEU A 203 -4.96 14.28 0.76
C LEU A 203 -4.61 13.85 2.19
N GLU A 204 -3.56 14.41 2.79
CA GLU A 204 -3.22 14.17 4.20
C GLU A 204 -4.32 14.66 5.17
N LEU A 205 -4.90 15.85 4.93
CA LEU A 205 -6.00 16.40 5.74
C LEU A 205 -7.31 15.63 5.58
N ASN A 206 -7.65 15.21 4.36
CA ASN A 206 -8.84 14.40 4.11
C ASN A 206 -8.68 13.01 4.73
N TRP A 207 -7.47 12.45 4.68
CA TRP A 207 -7.13 11.22 5.38
C TRP A 207 -7.23 11.38 6.91
N TYR A 208 -6.74 12.48 7.47
CA TYR A 208 -6.87 12.77 8.91
C TYR A 208 -8.34 12.90 9.35
N ARG A 209 -9.17 13.51 8.50
CA ARG A 209 -10.63 13.59 8.73
C ARG A 209 -11.28 12.22 8.63
N LEU A 210 -10.94 11.41 7.62
CA LEU A 210 -11.49 10.05 7.45
C LEU A 210 -11.15 9.13 8.63
N VAL A 211 -9.94 9.29 9.19
CA VAL A 211 -9.45 8.52 10.35
C VAL A 211 -10.12 8.96 11.66
N HIS A 212 -10.71 10.16 11.72
CA HIS A 212 -11.30 10.72 12.93
C HIS A 212 -12.80 11.03 12.85
N SER A 213 -13.46 10.83 11.70
CA SER A 213 -14.89 11.06 11.51
C SER A 213 -15.78 9.82 11.68
N GLY A 214 -15.25 8.71 12.20
CA GLY A 214 -16.08 7.60 12.68
C GLY A 214 -15.57 6.22 12.31
N ILE A 215 -14.85 5.59 13.23
CA ILE A 215 -15.18 4.31 13.88
C ILE A 215 -14.57 4.45 15.29
N GLY A 216 -15.41 4.35 16.31
CA GLY A 216 -15.09 4.71 17.69
C GLY A 216 -13.89 3.97 18.27
N ILE A 217 -12.75 4.65 18.31
CA ILE A 217 -11.71 4.38 19.29
C ILE A 217 -11.57 5.68 20.06
N GLY A 218 -12.10 5.69 21.28
CA GLY A 218 -11.90 6.75 22.23
C GLY A 218 -10.42 6.87 22.54
N VAL A 219 -9.73 7.71 21.78
CA VAL A 219 -8.45 8.28 22.19
C VAL A 219 -8.71 9.76 22.38
N GLU A 220 -9.24 10.09 23.55
CA GLU A 220 -9.07 11.43 24.14
C GLU A 220 -7.57 11.62 24.37
N SER A 221 -6.85 11.99 23.31
CA SER A 221 -5.51 12.56 23.43
C SER A 221 -5.67 14.08 23.44
N GLU A 222 -5.01 14.74 24.38
CA GLU A 222 -4.87 16.21 24.44
C GLU A 222 -4.41 16.81 23.09
N GLU A 223 -3.81 15.99 22.22
CA GLU A 223 -3.42 16.32 20.84
C GLU A 223 -4.61 16.58 19.89
N ALA A 224 -5.72 15.85 20.04
CA ALA A 224 -6.93 16.08 19.26
C ALA A 224 -7.64 17.39 19.70
N GLU A 225 -7.57 17.71 20.99
CA GLU A 225 -8.18 18.90 21.58
C GLU A 225 -7.37 20.16 21.26
N THR A 226 -6.04 20.08 21.27
CA THR A 226 -5.16 21.15 20.79
C THR A 226 -5.31 21.41 19.29
N MET A 227 -5.54 20.39 18.46
CA MET A 227 -5.84 20.54 17.04
C MET A 227 -7.24 21.12 16.79
N LYS A 228 -8.25 20.75 17.59
CA LYS A 228 -9.59 21.39 17.57
C LYS A 228 -9.51 22.86 17.98
N ASN A 229 -8.74 23.19 19.03
CA ASN A 229 -8.56 24.57 19.50
C ASN A 229 -7.80 25.45 18.48
N LEU A 230 -6.83 24.89 17.75
CA LEU A 230 -6.17 25.57 16.63
C LEU A 230 -7.10 25.85 15.43
N LEU A 231 -8.19 25.08 15.28
CA LEU A 231 -9.20 25.26 14.25
C LEU A 231 -10.38 26.13 14.71
N LYS A 232 -10.69 26.17 16.03
CA LYS A 232 -11.73 27.04 16.64
C LYS A 232 -11.39 28.54 16.63
N VAL A 233 -10.16 28.94 16.32
CA VAL A 233 -9.81 30.35 16.03
C VAL A 233 -10.33 30.81 14.64
N LYS A 234 -11.27 30.04 14.06
CA LYS A 234 -12.09 30.42 12.92
C LYS A 234 -13.57 30.26 13.28
N SER A 235 -14.06 31.18 14.07
CA SER A 235 -15.42 31.70 13.97
C SER A 235 -15.33 33.20 14.18
#